data_AF-A0AAD9US95-F1
#
_entry.id   AF-A0AAD9US95-F1
#
_cell.length_a   1.000
_cell.length_b   1.000
_cell.length_c   1.000
_cell.angle_alpha   90.00
_cell.angle_beta   90.00
_cell.angle_gamma   90.00
#
_symmetry.space_group_name_H-M   'P 1'
#
loop_
_entity.id
_entity.type
_entity.pdbx_description
1 polymer ?
#
loop_
_entity_poly.entity_id
_entity_poly.type
_entity_poly.pdbx_seq_one_letter_code
_entity_poly.pdbx_strand_id
1 'polypeptide(L)'
;MASSSSFGILLISHICGTMLFTYTLYQHLQIKAPVNRRYYGGKFKFLTFLNVLIQLVYFTTAIIGDVVTLIKGRDGWLTKLRDIVFASLAFPICMFVSATFWGIYLMDRDLIFPKGMEEIIPPWLNHLLHTWCAVAIIMEGAFVKHRYPRNHVGLGLLLSFCLAYLLTRGEPHEQELKLSRAKNLYELVNNNNNNNNTTILLLSHICGTVLFAYTLYHHLQIKAPNHRVYGGKFKFLTFLNVLLQLVYFTIAIIGDVLTLIKGKDSWLIKLRDILFASLAFPICVFVTATFWGIYLVDRDLIFPKGMDKLIPPWLNHLLHTWCAVAIIMEGAFVKHRYPRNHVGLGLLLSFCLAYLLWITWVAHVSGYWVYPFLRVMSFSARIAFFVFAGFVMAFFYFLGKWKTRFIFGGEEQKENLERKNSKSGAKRKAMKAE
;
A
#
# COMPACT_ATOMS: atom_id res chain seq x y z
N MET A 1 21.94 -0.87 -22.94
CA MET A 1 21.51 0.35 -23.66
C MET A 1 20.06 0.12 -24.04
N ALA A 2 19.14 0.96 -23.58
CA ALA A 2 17.75 0.88 -24.00
C ALA A 2 17.69 1.25 -25.51
N SER A 3 16.83 0.61 -26.30
CA SER A 3 16.69 0.94 -27.73
C SER A 3 16.32 2.42 -27.88
N SER A 4 16.81 3.10 -28.93
CA SER A 4 16.53 4.53 -29.15
C SER A 4 15.02 4.88 -29.11
N SER A 5 14.18 3.93 -29.50
CA SER A 5 12.71 4.02 -29.42
C SER A 5 12.16 4.13 -27.99
N SER A 6 12.74 3.40 -27.03
CA SER A 6 12.30 3.43 -25.63
C SER A 6 12.68 4.73 -24.90
N PHE A 7 13.81 5.32 -25.29
CA PHE A 7 14.28 6.59 -24.74
C PHE A 7 13.41 7.77 -25.20
N GLY A 8 13.02 7.79 -26.48
CA GLY A 8 12.13 8.83 -27.01
C GLY A 8 10.77 8.87 -26.31
N ILE A 9 10.18 7.71 -26.02
CA ILE A 9 8.90 7.59 -25.30
C ILE A 9 9.02 8.14 -23.87
N LEU A 10 10.15 7.86 -23.20
CA LEU A 10 10.39 8.30 -21.83
C LEU A 10 10.55 9.82 -21.72
N LEU A 11 11.31 10.43 -22.64
CA LEU A 11 11.45 11.89 -22.71
C LEU A 11 10.10 12.57 -23.00
N ILE A 12 9.30 12.02 -23.92
CA ILE A 12 7.95 12.54 -24.22
C ILE A 12 7.07 12.45 -22.97
N SER A 13 7.11 11.34 -22.23
CA SER A 13 6.36 11.18 -20.97
C SER A 13 6.73 12.28 -19.96
N HIS A 14 8.02 12.56 -19.76
CA HIS A 14 8.44 13.60 -18.82
C HIS A 14 8.07 15.02 -19.26
N ILE A 15 8.08 15.30 -20.58
CA ILE A 15 7.59 16.57 -21.15
C ILE A 15 6.10 16.72 -20.88
N CYS A 16 5.30 15.70 -21.18
CA CYS A 16 3.87 15.69 -20.90
C CYS A 16 3.56 15.88 -19.41
N GLY A 17 4.29 15.19 -18.53
CA GLY A 17 4.19 15.37 -17.07
C GLY A 17 4.50 16.81 -16.64
N THR A 18 5.60 17.38 -17.13
CA THR A 18 5.98 18.77 -16.82
C THR A 18 4.94 19.77 -17.28
N MET A 19 4.36 19.59 -18.48
CA MET A 19 3.27 20.42 -19.00
C MET A 19 2.01 20.30 -18.12
N LEU A 20 1.63 19.08 -17.73
CA LEU A 20 0.49 18.82 -16.86
C LEU A 20 0.63 19.54 -15.50
N PHE A 21 1.78 19.41 -14.84
CA PHE A 21 2.00 20.02 -13.53
C PHE A 21 2.20 21.53 -13.60
N THR A 22 2.78 22.05 -14.68
CA THR A 22 2.86 23.49 -14.94
C THR A 22 1.47 24.09 -15.13
N TYR A 23 0.63 23.45 -15.94
CA TYR A 23 -0.76 23.89 -16.16
C TYR A 23 -1.59 23.80 -14.88
N THR A 24 -1.47 22.69 -14.14
CA THR A 24 -2.16 22.51 -12.86
C THR A 24 -1.75 23.57 -11.83
N LEU A 25 -0.45 23.87 -11.74
CA LEU A 25 0.06 24.92 -10.85
C LEU A 25 -0.45 26.29 -11.29
N TYR A 26 -0.40 26.62 -12.58
CA TYR A 26 -0.91 27.89 -13.12
C TYR A 26 -2.38 28.09 -12.73
N GLN A 27 -3.23 27.10 -12.98
CA GLN A 27 -4.66 27.19 -12.66
C GLN A 27 -4.90 27.33 -11.15
N HIS A 28 -4.15 26.59 -10.33
CA HIS A 28 -4.22 26.72 -8.87
C HIS A 28 -3.73 28.09 -8.36
N LEU A 29 -2.77 28.72 -9.06
CA LEU A 29 -2.30 30.05 -8.73
C LEU A 29 -3.34 31.15 -9.02
N GLN A 30 -4.17 30.97 -10.05
CA GLN A 30 -5.23 31.91 -10.45
C GLN A 30 -6.45 31.93 -9.53
N ILE A 31 -6.57 31.00 -8.58
CA ILE A 31 -7.67 30.99 -7.59
C ILE A 31 -7.59 32.25 -6.70
N LYS A 32 -8.49 33.20 -6.92
CA LYS A 32 -8.65 34.45 -6.16
C LYS A 32 -9.53 34.21 -4.91
N ALA A 33 -8.94 33.56 -3.89
CA ALA A 33 -9.31 33.41 -2.47
C ALA A 33 -10.79 33.52 -1.98
N PRO A 34 -11.10 32.72 -0.95
CA PRO A 34 -10.95 33.20 0.43
C PRO A 34 -9.93 32.36 1.22
N VAL A 35 -8.83 31.97 0.58
CA VAL A 35 -7.72 31.23 1.25
C VAL A 35 -6.80 32.17 2.04
N ASN A 36 -6.98 33.50 1.90
CA ASN A 36 -6.31 34.54 2.68
C ASN A 36 -7.14 34.97 3.91
N ARG A 37 -7.67 34.04 4.70
CA ARG A 37 -8.02 34.41 6.07
C ARG A 37 -6.72 34.62 6.84
N ARG A 38 -6.64 35.70 7.63
CA ARG A 38 -5.55 36.04 8.57
C ARG A 38 -5.07 34.86 9.43
N TYR A 39 -5.91 33.82 9.57
CA TYR A 39 -5.69 32.61 10.36
C TYR A 39 -5.19 31.37 9.57
N TYR A 40 -5.28 31.33 8.23
CA TYR A 40 -5.01 30.12 7.41
C TYR A 40 -3.71 30.16 6.58
N GLY A 41 -2.87 31.19 6.73
CA GLY A 41 -1.43 31.17 6.43
C GLY A 41 -0.94 30.70 5.05
N GLY A 42 -1.55 31.16 3.96
CA GLY A 42 -1.01 31.06 2.59
C GLY A 42 -1.05 29.65 1.96
N LYS A 43 -0.75 29.57 0.64
CA LYS A 43 -0.91 28.34 -0.17
C LYS A 43 0.03 27.19 0.25
N PHE A 44 1.16 27.48 0.89
CA PHE A 44 2.14 26.48 1.37
C PHE A 44 1.64 25.60 2.51
N LYS A 45 0.51 25.94 3.16
CA LYS A 45 -0.11 25.10 4.20
C LYS A 45 -0.98 23.96 3.65
N PHE A 46 -1.22 23.93 2.34
CA PHE A 46 -1.99 22.88 1.68
C PHE A 46 -1.05 21.82 1.10
N LEU A 47 -1.16 20.60 1.62
CA LEU A 47 -0.37 19.47 1.10
C LEU A 47 -0.62 19.20 -0.38
N THR A 48 -1.83 19.51 -0.89
CA THR A 48 -2.15 19.47 -2.33
C THR A 48 -1.26 20.38 -3.15
N PHE A 49 -1.03 21.61 -2.68
CA PHE A 49 -0.16 22.57 -3.37
C PHE A 49 1.30 22.11 -3.37
N LEU A 50 1.79 21.67 -2.20
CA LEU A 50 3.14 21.13 -2.07
C LEU A 50 3.36 19.88 -2.94
N ASN A 51 2.35 19.00 -3.03
CA ASN A 51 2.40 17.84 -3.90
C ASN A 51 2.60 18.24 -5.37
N VAL A 52 1.81 19.19 -5.89
CA VAL A 52 1.97 19.68 -7.28
C VAL A 52 3.36 20.27 -7.50
N LEU A 53 3.91 21.02 -6.53
CA LEU A 53 5.26 21.57 -6.62
C LEU A 53 6.33 20.46 -6.64
N ILE A 54 6.18 19.43 -5.82
CA ILE A 54 7.08 18.27 -5.80
C ILE A 54 7.03 17.54 -7.15
N GLN A 55 5.84 17.33 -7.72
CA GLN A 55 5.71 16.72 -9.04
C GLN A 55 6.39 17.56 -10.13
N LEU A 56 6.19 18.88 -10.13
CA LEU A 56 6.81 19.77 -11.10
C LEU A 56 8.35 19.72 -11.00
N VAL A 57 8.90 19.79 -9.80
CA VAL A 57 10.35 19.67 -9.55
C VAL A 57 10.86 18.32 -10.03
N TYR A 58 10.14 17.24 -9.73
CA TYR A 58 10.48 15.90 -10.16
C TYR A 58 10.56 15.76 -11.69
N PHE A 59 9.48 16.09 -12.40
CA PHE A 59 9.40 15.93 -13.86
C PHE A 59 10.37 16.87 -14.59
N THR A 60 10.60 18.08 -14.07
CA THR A 60 11.63 18.99 -14.61
C THR A 60 13.03 18.40 -14.44
N THR A 61 13.33 17.84 -13.26
CA THR A 61 14.62 17.15 -13.00
C THR A 61 14.79 15.94 -13.91
N ALA A 62 13.70 15.22 -14.20
CA ALA A 62 13.69 14.08 -15.10
C ALA A 62 14.04 14.47 -16.55
N ILE A 63 13.43 15.54 -17.09
CA ILE A 63 13.77 16.08 -18.42
C ILE A 63 15.26 16.46 -18.50
N ILE A 64 15.76 17.21 -17.51
CA ILE A 64 17.17 17.63 -17.52
C ILE A 64 18.08 16.40 -17.43
N GLY A 65 17.72 15.42 -16.59
CA GLY A 65 18.43 14.16 -16.46
C GLY A 65 18.50 13.38 -17.78
N ASP A 66 17.39 13.29 -18.51
CA ASP A 66 17.32 12.62 -19.81
C ASP A 66 18.16 13.35 -20.86
N VAL A 67 18.03 14.67 -21.00
CA VAL A 67 18.81 15.47 -21.95
C VAL A 67 20.32 15.32 -21.67
N VAL A 68 20.72 15.38 -20.41
CA VAL A 68 22.13 15.17 -20.01
C VAL A 68 22.60 13.75 -20.34
N THR A 69 21.73 12.75 -20.16
CA THR A 69 22.04 11.35 -20.47
C THR A 69 22.15 11.13 -21.98
N LEU A 70 21.32 11.80 -22.79
CA LEU A 70 21.38 11.80 -24.24
C LEU A 70 22.68 12.43 -24.76
N ILE A 71 23.08 13.59 -24.20
CA ILE A 71 24.32 14.29 -24.60
C ILE A 71 25.57 13.50 -24.18
N LYS A 72 25.59 12.95 -22.96
CA LYS A 72 26.80 12.31 -22.39
C LYS A 72 26.87 10.80 -22.63
N GLY A 73 25.82 10.18 -23.14
CA GLY A 73 25.71 8.73 -23.35
C GLY A 73 25.74 7.89 -22.06
N ARG A 74 25.61 8.52 -20.88
CA ARG A 74 25.65 7.84 -19.57
C ARG A 74 24.81 8.55 -18.52
N ASP A 75 24.28 7.78 -17.57
CA ASP A 75 23.55 8.30 -16.41
C ASP A 75 24.40 9.28 -15.59
N GLY A 76 23.81 10.43 -15.27
CA GLY A 76 24.44 11.45 -14.45
C GLY A 76 23.97 11.46 -13.00
N TRP A 77 24.42 12.47 -12.24
CA TRP A 77 23.96 12.71 -10.88
C TRP A 77 22.46 13.08 -10.83
N LEU A 78 21.95 13.78 -11.85
CA LEU A 78 20.54 14.15 -11.98
C LEU A 78 19.62 12.93 -12.07
N THR A 79 20.03 11.88 -12.78
CA THR A 79 19.28 10.61 -12.86
C THR A 79 19.18 9.95 -11.49
N LYS A 80 20.25 10.02 -10.68
CA LYS A 80 20.23 9.54 -9.28
C LYS A 80 19.34 10.41 -8.40
N LEU A 81 19.42 11.73 -8.52
CA LEU A 81 18.57 12.66 -7.78
C LEU A 81 17.09 12.41 -8.09
N ARG A 82 16.73 12.28 -9.38
CA ARG A 82 15.40 11.91 -9.84
C ARG A 82 14.90 10.66 -9.15
N ASP A 83 15.67 9.56 -9.18
CA ASP A 83 15.26 8.30 -8.58
C ASP A 83 15.03 8.40 -7.06
N ILE A 84 15.87 9.19 -6.36
CA ILE A 84 15.71 9.47 -4.92
C ILE A 84 14.44 10.28 -4.66
N VAL A 85 14.22 11.36 -5.42
CA VAL A 85 13.04 12.23 -5.26
C VAL A 85 11.76 11.47 -5.58
N PHE A 86 11.76 10.63 -6.62
CA PHE A 86 10.64 9.75 -6.95
C PHE A 86 10.26 8.87 -5.76
N ALA A 87 11.22 8.08 -5.29
CA ALA A 87 10.99 7.06 -4.27
C ALA A 87 10.66 7.65 -2.90
N SER A 88 11.24 8.80 -2.57
CA SER A 88 11.16 9.36 -1.21
C SER A 88 10.05 10.39 -1.05
N LEU A 89 9.72 11.14 -2.10
CA LEU A 89 8.79 12.28 -2.02
C LEU A 89 7.67 12.17 -3.06
N ALA A 90 7.99 12.19 -4.36
CA ALA A 90 7.00 12.39 -5.41
C ALA A 90 5.95 11.28 -5.44
N PHE A 91 6.35 10.01 -5.40
CA PHE A 91 5.43 8.88 -5.38
C PHE A 91 4.61 8.78 -4.07
N PRO A 92 5.24 8.68 -2.87
CA PRO A 92 4.48 8.48 -1.64
C PRO A 92 3.57 9.65 -1.29
N ILE A 93 4.00 10.90 -1.48
CA ILE A 93 3.18 12.09 -1.16
C ILE A 93 2.00 12.19 -2.13
N CYS A 94 2.20 11.94 -3.42
CA CYS A 94 1.12 11.97 -4.40
C CYS A 94 0.05 10.92 -4.11
N MET A 95 0.48 9.69 -3.84
CA MET A 95 -0.45 8.61 -3.51
C MET A 95 -1.20 8.90 -2.22
N PHE A 96 -0.53 9.42 -1.19
CA PHE A 96 -1.17 9.85 0.05
C PHE A 96 -2.20 10.97 -0.20
N VAL A 97 -1.80 12.08 -0.83
CA VAL A 97 -2.68 13.23 -1.08
C VAL A 97 -3.91 12.84 -1.91
N SER A 98 -3.72 12.03 -2.94
CA SER A 98 -4.81 11.61 -3.82
C SER A 98 -5.76 10.64 -3.14
N ALA A 99 -5.22 9.66 -2.41
CA ALA A 99 -6.02 8.69 -1.66
C ALA A 99 -6.77 9.35 -0.49
N THR A 100 -6.12 10.25 0.25
CA THR A 100 -6.74 11.00 1.34
C THR A 100 -7.81 11.94 0.81
N PHE A 101 -7.55 12.66 -0.28
CA PHE A 101 -8.53 13.57 -0.86
C PHE A 101 -9.79 12.84 -1.29
N TRP A 102 -9.66 11.84 -2.18
CA TRP A 102 -10.81 11.10 -2.68
C TRP A 102 -11.46 10.24 -1.61
N GLY A 103 -10.68 9.69 -0.69
CA GLY A 103 -11.21 8.92 0.45
C GLY A 103 -12.12 9.78 1.33
N ILE A 104 -11.69 10.99 1.70
CA ILE A 104 -12.52 11.90 2.50
C ILE A 104 -13.68 12.43 1.64
N TYR A 105 -13.43 12.81 0.39
CA TYR A 105 -14.45 13.31 -0.53
C TYR A 105 -15.60 12.32 -0.74
N LEU A 106 -15.29 11.02 -0.84
CA LEU A 106 -16.28 9.95 -0.97
C LEU A 106 -16.97 9.60 0.36
N MET A 107 -16.28 9.77 1.49
CA MET A 107 -16.83 9.52 2.83
C MET A 107 -17.85 10.59 3.22
N ASP A 108 -17.44 11.84 3.15
CA ASP A 108 -18.28 13.02 3.30
C ASP A 108 -17.56 14.17 2.61
N ARG A 109 -18.10 14.54 1.46
CA ARG A 109 -17.58 15.62 0.63
C ARG A 109 -17.39 16.90 1.44
N ASP A 110 -18.30 17.23 2.34
CA ASP A 110 -18.28 18.52 3.04
C ASP A 110 -17.11 18.62 4.04
N LEU A 111 -16.46 17.51 4.42
CA LEU A 111 -15.27 17.52 5.28
C LEU A 111 -14.00 18.04 4.61
N ILE A 112 -13.91 17.93 3.28
CA ILE A 112 -12.71 18.31 2.52
C ILE A 112 -12.99 19.28 1.37
N PHE A 113 -14.24 19.29 0.89
CA PHE A 113 -14.69 20.10 -0.23
C PHE A 113 -16.15 20.59 -0.04
N PRO A 114 -16.38 21.53 0.90
CA PRO A 114 -17.71 22.05 1.24
C PRO A 114 -18.50 22.59 0.04
N LYS A 115 -19.83 22.58 0.15
CA LYS A 115 -20.73 23.30 -0.78
C LYS A 115 -20.29 24.76 -0.98
N GLY A 116 -20.19 25.18 -2.24
CA GLY A 116 -19.67 26.50 -2.64
C GLY A 116 -18.19 26.51 -3.07
N MET A 117 -17.40 25.48 -2.71
CA MET A 117 -16.01 25.38 -3.20
C MET A 117 -15.91 25.11 -4.70
N GLU A 118 -16.96 24.61 -5.36
CA GLU A 118 -16.98 24.37 -6.81
C GLU A 118 -16.87 25.65 -7.63
N GLU A 119 -17.35 26.78 -7.10
CA GLU A 119 -17.23 28.10 -7.73
C GLU A 119 -15.80 28.62 -7.69
N ILE A 120 -15.00 28.12 -6.73
CA ILE A 120 -13.62 28.55 -6.47
C ILE A 120 -12.62 27.58 -7.09
N ILE A 121 -12.87 26.29 -6.96
CA ILE A 121 -12.07 25.18 -7.48
C ILE A 121 -13.02 24.32 -8.32
N PRO A 122 -13.08 24.51 -9.64
CA PRO A 122 -13.99 23.75 -10.46
C PRO A 122 -13.61 22.26 -10.45
N PRO A 123 -14.58 21.33 -10.62
CA PRO A 123 -14.35 19.90 -10.52
C PRO A 123 -13.19 19.37 -11.38
N TRP A 124 -13.01 19.91 -12.59
CA TRP A 124 -11.90 19.52 -13.47
C TRP A 124 -10.53 19.86 -12.88
N LEU A 125 -10.39 21.00 -12.20
CA LEU A 125 -9.15 21.40 -11.54
C LEU A 125 -8.85 20.47 -10.36
N ASN A 126 -9.90 20.06 -9.65
CA ASN A 126 -9.78 19.10 -8.57
C ASN A 126 -9.31 17.72 -9.07
N HIS A 127 -9.80 17.28 -10.23
CA HIS A 127 -9.28 16.08 -10.89
C HIS A 127 -7.82 16.24 -11.36
N LEU A 128 -7.38 17.42 -11.79
CA LEU A 128 -5.96 17.66 -12.09
C LEU A 128 -5.08 17.55 -10.83
N LEU A 129 -5.52 18.13 -9.72
CA LEU A 129 -4.79 18.16 -8.45
C LEU A 129 -4.62 16.77 -7.81
N HIS A 130 -5.55 15.85 -8.07
CA HIS A 130 -5.61 14.56 -7.38
C HIS A 130 -5.61 13.35 -8.32
N THR A 131 -6.55 13.27 -9.26
CA THR A 131 -6.67 12.09 -10.15
C THR A 131 -5.54 12.03 -11.18
N TRP A 132 -5.37 13.07 -11.99
CA TRP A 132 -4.34 13.09 -13.03
C TRP A 132 -2.93 13.12 -12.46
N CYS A 133 -2.77 13.74 -11.29
CA CYS A 133 -1.53 13.66 -10.52
C CYS A 133 -1.14 12.21 -10.19
N ALA A 134 -2.09 11.42 -9.64
CA ALA A 134 -1.87 10.01 -9.33
C ALA A 134 -1.62 9.17 -10.60
N VAL A 135 -2.39 9.39 -11.66
CA VAL A 135 -2.23 8.68 -12.94
C VAL A 135 -0.83 8.92 -13.51
N ALA A 136 -0.37 10.17 -13.55
CA ALA A 136 0.96 10.51 -14.06
C ALA A 136 2.08 9.82 -13.27
N ILE A 137 2.03 9.84 -11.93
CA ILE A 137 3.10 9.24 -11.11
C ILE A 137 3.07 7.70 -11.10
N ILE A 138 1.89 7.09 -11.29
CA ILE A 138 1.75 5.63 -11.45
C ILE A 138 2.32 5.20 -12.80
N MET A 139 2.00 5.92 -13.88
CA MET A 139 2.58 5.65 -15.20
C MET A 139 4.10 5.81 -15.18
N GLU A 140 4.61 6.85 -14.53
CA GLU A 140 6.04 7.05 -14.30
C GLU A 140 6.67 5.82 -13.63
N GLY A 141 6.12 5.37 -12.48
CA GLY A 141 6.63 4.18 -11.79
C GLY A 141 6.49 2.87 -12.57
N ALA A 142 5.57 2.81 -13.53
CA ALA A 142 5.37 1.63 -14.39
C ALA A 142 6.33 1.60 -15.59
N PHE A 143 6.60 2.75 -16.20
CA PHE A 143 7.41 2.86 -17.41
C PHE A 143 8.88 3.18 -17.15
N VAL A 144 9.21 3.79 -16.01
CA VAL A 144 10.57 4.20 -15.66
C VAL A 144 11.13 3.32 -14.56
N LYS A 145 12.31 2.75 -14.81
CA LYS A 145 13.02 1.94 -13.82
C LYS A 145 13.81 2.85 -12.88
N HIS A 146 13.33 3.02 -11.65
CA HIS A 146 14.00 3.81 -10.62
C HIS A 146 15.00 3.00 -9.79
N ARG A 147 16.12 3.63 -9.43
CA ARG A 147 17.04 3.13 -8.39
C ARG A 147 16.62 3.67 -7.03
N TYR A 148 15.97 2.82 -6.24
CA TYR A 148 15.55 3.18 -4.90
C TYR A 148 16.74 3.49 -3.99
N PRO A 149 16.68 4.56 -3.18
CA PRO A 149 17.70 4.84 -2.17
C PRO A 149 17.70 3.74 -1.10
N ARG A 150 18.77 3.68 -0.30
CA ARG A 150 18.77 2.87 0.92
C ARG A 150 17.61 3.33 1.81
N ASN A 151 16.91 2.40 2.44
CA ASN A 151 15.65 2.66 3.16
C ASN A 151 15.74 3.84 4.15
N HIS A 152 16.85 3.99 4.88
CA HIS A 152 17.04 5.10 5.82
C HIS A 152 17.13 6.48 5.14
N VAL A 153 17.68 6.58 3.93
CA VAL A 153 17.77 7.85 3.19
C VAL A 153 16.39 8.25 2.68
N GLY A 154 15.66 7.31 2.07
CA GLY A 154 14.33 7.60 1.54
C GLY A 154 13.31 7.91 2.64
N LEU A 155 13.30 7.10 3.71
CA LEU A 155 12.46 7.35 4.88
C LEU A 155 12.88 8.63 5.61
N GLY A 156 14.18 8.88 5.75
CA GLY A 156 14.70 10.11 6.33
C GLY A 156 14.20 11.35 5.60
N LEU A 157 14.29 11.37 4.27
CA LEU A 157 13.78 12.47 3.45
C LEU A 157 12.27 12.66 3.58
N LEU A 158 11.49 11.57 3.56
CA LEU A 158 10.04 11.64 3.74
C LEU A 158 9.66 12.15 5.14
N LEU A 159 10.31 11.64 6.19
CA LEU A 159 10.09 12.07 7.57
C LEU A 159 10.54 13.52 7.77
N SER A 160 11.66 13.94 7.19
CA SER A 160 12.11 15.33 7.21
C SER A 160 11.12 16.26 6.50
N PHE A 161 10.57 15.84 5.37
CA PHE A 161 9.52 16.60 4.69
C PHE A 161 8.24 16.67 5.55
N CYS A 162 7.77 15.55 6.10
CA CYS A 162 6.61 15.51 6.99
C CYS A 162 6.83 16.38 8.22
N LEU A 163 8.01 16.33 8.82
CA LEU A 163 8.37 17.17 9.97
C LEU A 163 8.40 18.64 9.58
N ALA A 164 9.06 19.01 8.48
CA ALA A 164 9.09 20.39 7.99
C ALA A 164 7.66 20.90 7.70
N TYR A 165 6.82 20.09 7.05
CA TYR A 165 5.43 20.41 6.80
C TYR A 165 4.64 20.59 8.11
N LEU A 166 4.82 19.72 9.10
CA LEU A 166 4.17 19.85 10.41
C LEU A 166 4.70 21.03 11.23
N LEU A 167 5.98 21.40 11.09
CA LEU A 167 6.58 22.56 11.75
C LEU A 167 6.09 23.87 11.16
N THR A 168 5.68 23.90 9.88
CA THR A 168 4.95 25.05 9.32
C THR A 168 3.52 25.20 9.89
N ARG A 169 3.07 24.27 10.75
CA ARG A 169 1.78 24.28 11.47
C ARG A 169 1.98 24.35 13.00
N GLY A 170 1.81 25.54 13.57
CA GLY A 170 1.70 25.75 15.01
C GLY A 170 2.23 27.12 15.45
N GLU A 171 1.80 27.58 16.63
CA GLU A 171 2.42 28.72 17.35
C GLU A 171 3.89 28.40 17.70
N PRO A 172 4.79 29.39 17.83
CA PRO A 172 6.25 29.18 18.01
C PRO A 172 6.61 28.20 19.14
N HIS A 173 5.88 28.25 20.26
CA HIS A 173 6.08 27.37 21.41
C HIS A 173 5.74 25.89 21.11
N GLU A 174 4.78 25.64 20.22
CA GLU A 174 4.40 24.28 19.79
C GLU A 174 5.43 23.71 18.78
N GLN A 175 6.12 24.57 18.04
CA GLN A 175 7.15 24.19 17.08
C GLN A 175 8.44 23.73 17.78
N GLU A 176 8.88 24.41 18.85
CA GLU A 176 10.04 23.98 19.65
C GLU A 176 9.83 22.62 20.31
N LEU A 177 8.62 22.38 20.84
CA LEU A 177 8.26 21.10 21.45
C LEU A 177 8.25 19.96 20.42
N LYS A 178 7.72 20.20 19.21
CA LYS A 178 7.70 19.24 18.10
C LYS A 178 9.12 18.97 17.56
N LEU A 179 9.95 20.01 17.44
CA LEU A 179 11.33 19.92 16.97
C LEU A 179 12.23 19.16 17.96
N SER A 180 12.07 19.41 19.27
CA SER A 180 12.75 18.68 20.34
C SER A 180 12.38 17.19 20.33
N ARG A 181 11.10 16.85 20.22
CA ARG A 181 10.63 15.46 20.11
C ARG A 181 11.14 14.77 18.84
N ALA A 182 11.16 15.47 17.71
CA ALA A 182 11.64 14.92 16.45
C ALA A 182 13.16 14.74 16.41
N LYS A 183 13.93 15.65 17.02
CA LYS A 183 15.38 15.47 17.21
C LYS A 183 15.68 14.27 18.10
N ASN A 184 14.96 14.12 19.21
CA ASN A 184 15.08 12.95 20.08
C ASN A 184 14.75 11.65 19.34
N LEU A 185 13.67 11.63 18.54
CA LEU A 185 13.31 10.49 17.69
C LEU A 185 14.37 10.19 16.61
N TYR A 186 14.93 11.22 15.97
CA TYR A 186 15.97 11.08 14.97
C TYR A 186 17.28 10.54 15.56
N GLU A 187 17.70 11.04 16.73
CA GLU A 187 18.90 10.55 17.43
C GLU A 187 18.70 9.13 17.98
N LEU A 188 17.51 8.79 18.46
CA LEU A 188 17.16 7.44 18.89
C LEU A 188 17.21 6.43 17.71
N VAL A 189 16.75 6.86 16.54
CA VAL A 189 16.80 6.07 15.30
C VAL A 189 18.22 6.00 14.74
N ASN A 190 19.05 7.02 14.87
CA ASN A 190 20.37 7.01 14.22
C ASN A 190 21.45 6.23 14.99
N ASN A 191 21.28 6.06 16.31
CA ASN A 191 22.29 5.40 17.16
C ASN A 191 22.26 3.86 17.17
N ASN A 192 21.32 3.20 16.49
CA ASN A 192 21.11 1.74 16.60
C ASN A 192 21.08 1.01 15.24
N ASN A 193 22.07 1.29 14.38
CA ASN A 193 22.07 0.95 12.94
C ASN A 193 21.96 -0.55 12.53
N ASN A 194 21.99 -1.51 13.47
CA ASN A 194 21.63 -2.91 13.18
C ASN A 194 20.24 -3.33 13.72
N ASN A 195 19.64 -2.57 14.65
CA ASN A 195 18.33 -2.85 15.25
C ASN A 195 17.16 -2.04 14.63
N ASN A 196 17.46 -0.98 13.89
CA ASN A 196 16.47 -0.02 13.38
C ASN A 196 15.43 -0.61 12.42
N ASN A 197 15.82 -1.53 11.55
CA ASN A 197 14.88 -2.16 10.61
C ASN A 197 13.87 -3.04 11.36
N THR A 198 14.31 -3.76 12.39
CA THR A 198 13.46 -4.63 13.20
C THR A 198 12.52 -3.81 14.09
N THR A 199 12.95 -2.67 14.62
CA THR A 199 12.09 -1.77 15.40
C THR A 199 11.02 -1.10 14.54
N ILE A 200 11.36 -0.61 13.34
CA ILE A 200 10.37 -0.05 12.41
C ILE A 200 9.36 -1.11 11.97
N LEU A 201 9.85 -2.32 11.68
CA LEU A 201 9.02 -3.47 11.34
C LEU A 201 8.05 -3.81 12.49
N LEU A 202 8.56 -3.89 13.72
CA LEU A 202 7.75 -4.14 14.90
C LEU A 202 6.65 -3.08 15.06
N LEU A 203 6.98 -1.79 14.88
CA LEU A 203 5.99 -0.72 14.91
C LEU A 203 4.92 -0.87 13.82
N SER A 204 5.31 -1.24 12.60
CA SER A 204 4.33 -1.50 11.54
C SER A 204 3.40 -2.67 11.86
N HIS A 205 3.92 -3.76 12.45
CA HIS A 205 3.09 -4.89 12.86
C HIS A 205 2.18 -4.56 14.05
N ILE A 206 2.63 -3.72 14.99
CA ILE A 206 1.79 -3.17 16.07
C ILE A 206 0.65 -2.35 15.47
N CYS A 207 0.94 -1.43 14.54
CA CYS A 207 -0.09 -0.65 13.85
C CYS A 207 -1.09 -1.55 13.11
N GLY A 208 -0.61 -2.58 12.41
CA GLY A 208 -1.46 -3.58 11.76
C GLY A 208 -2.37 -4.31 12.75
N THR A 209 -1.82 -4.82 13.84
CA THR A 209 -2.60 -5.49 14.91
C THR A 209 -3.66 -4.57 15.50
N VAL A 210 -3.32 -3.32 15.80
CA VAL A 210 -4.29 -2.32 16.32
C VAL A 210 -5.39 -2.07 15.29
N LEU A 211 -5.06 -1.89 14.01
CA LEU A 211 -6.02 -1.69 12.93
C LEU A 211 -7.03 -2.85 12.84
N PHE A 212 -6.54 -4.10 12.83
CA PHE A 212 -7.42 -5.27 12.71
C PHE A 212 -8.18 -5.59 14.00
N ALA A 213 -7.60 -5.32 15.18
CA ALA A 213 -8.31 -5.43 16.44
C ALA A 213 -9.44 -4.39 16.55
N TYR A 214 -9.18 -3.14 16.15
CA TYR A 214 -10.18 -2.07 16.07
C TYR A 214 -11.29 -2.42 15.09
N THR A 215 -10.93 -2.89 13.89
CA THR A 215 -11.88 -3.34 12.86
C THR A 215 -12.75 -4.49 13.40
N LEU A 216 -12.14 -5.49 14.04
CA LEU A 216 -12.85 -6.62 14.62
C LEU A 216 -13.79 -6.18 15.75
N TYR A 217 -13.32 -5.35 16.69
CA TYR A 217 -14.12 -4.82 17.78
C TYR A 217 -15.39 -4.14 17.26
N HIS A 218 -15.25 -3.18 16.34
CA HIS A 218 -16.40 -2.48 15.78
C HIS A 218 -17.28 -3.39 14.92
N HIS A 219 -16.70 -4.35 14.20
CA HIS A 219 -17.48 -5.31 13.45
C HIS A 219 -18.30 -6.23 14.39
N LEU A 220 -17.77 -6.60 15.55
CA LEU A 220 -18.48 -7.41 16.56
C LEU A 220 -19.65 -6.64 17.20
N GLN A 221 -19.54 -5.31 17.36
CA GLN A 221 -20.63 -4.48 17.90
C GLN A 221 -21.84 -4.37 16.96
N ILE A 222 -21.71 -4.70 15.67
CA ILE A 222 -22.84 -4.67 14.73
C ILE A 222 -23.87 -5.74 15.12
N LYS A 223 -25.00 -5.28 15.66
CA LYS A 223 -26.20 -6.08 15.92
C LYS A 223 -27.10 -6.10 14.69
N ALA A 224 -26.86 -7.06 13.80
CA ALA A 224 -27.78 -7.28 12.69
C ALA A 224 -29.13 -7.83 13.23
N PRO A 225 -30.28 -7.36 12.74
CA PRO A 225 -31.60 -7.83 13.20
C PRO A 225 -31.76 -9.36 13.13
N ASN A 226 -31.01 -9.98 12.21
CA ASN A 226 -31.01 -11.41 11.92
C ASN A 226 -29.78 -12.16 12.47
N HIS A 227 -29.17 -11.71 13.59
CA HIS A 227 -28.04 -12.43 14.21
C HIS A 227 -28.38 -13.87 14.68
N ARG A 228 -29.66 -14.26 14.63
CA ARG A 228 -30.15 -15.64 14.86
C ARG A 228 -30.05 -16.55 13.64
N VAL A 229 -29.57 -16.08 12.49
CA VAL A 229 -29.43 -16.92 11.28
C VAL A 229 -28.15 -17.74 11.34
N TYR A 230 -28.30 -19.05 11.11
CA TYR A 230 -27.26 -20.07 11.12
C TYR A 230 -25.91 -19.60 10.51
N GLY A 231 -24.81 -19.94 11.18
CA GLY A 231 -23.44 -19.60 10.77
C GLY A 231 -22.93 -18.20 11.18
N GLY A 232 -23.78 -17.33 11.74
CA GLY A 232 -23.36 -16.06 12.35
C GLY A 232 -22.51 -15.17 11.45
N LYS A 233 -21.44 -14.56 11.99
CA LYS A 233 -20.47 -13.76 11.21
C LYS A 233 -19.45 -14.63 10.46
N PHE A 234 -19.20 -15.86 10.90
CA PHE A 234 -18.23 -16.80 10.32
C PHE A 234 -18.57 -17.27 8.90
N LYS A 235 -19.82 -17.07 8.46
CA LYS A 235 -20.21 -17.33 7.06
C LYS A 235 -19.63 -16.33 6.06
N PHE A 236 -19.18 -15.15 6.51
CA PHE A 236 -18.63 -14.12 5.64
C PHE A 236 -17.11 -14.23 5.52
N LEU A 237 -16.60 -14.35 4.29
CA LEU A 237 -15.16 -14.38 4.02
C LEU A 237 -14.44 -13.13 4.54
N THR A 238 -15.09 -11.96 4.48
CA THR A 238 -14.56 -10.71 5.05
C THR A 238 -14.25 -10.84 6.54
N PHE A 239 -15.13 -11.49 7.31
CA PHE A 239 -14.91 -11.69 8.75
C PHE A 239 -13.74 -12.64 9.01
N LEU A 240 -13.68 -13.75 8.27
CA LEU A 240 -12.56 -14.70 8.32
C LEU A 240 -11.24 -14.02 7.93
N ASN A 241 -11.26 -13.14 6.93
CA ASN A 241 -10.09 -12.37 6.52
C ASN A 241 -9.61 -11.45 7.65
N VAL A 242 -10.49 -10.69 8.31
CA VAL A 242 -10.10 -9.83 9.45
C VAL A 242 -9.46 -10.64 10.58
N LEU A 243 -10.04 -11.80 10.92
CA LEU A 243 -9.45 -12.71 11.91
C LEU A 243 -8.06 -13.21 11.47
N LEU A 244 -7.93 -13.63 10.20
CA LEU A 244 -6.67 -14.07 9.63
C LEU A 244 -5.60 -12.97 9.67
N GLN A 245 -5.95 -11.73 9.31
CA GLN A 245 -5.03 -10.58 9.38
C GLN A 245 -4.61 -10.29 10.82
N LEU A 246 -5.55 -10.31 11.78
CA LEU A 246 -5.23 -10.12 13.19
C LEU A 246 -4.26 -11.19 13.71
N VAL A 247 -4.52 -12.46 13.40
CA VAL A 247 -3.64 -13.58 13.75
C VAL A 247 -2.27 -13.42 13.10
N TYR A 248 -2.23 -13.05 11.82
CA TYR A 248 -1.00 -12.81 11.08
C TYR A 248 -0.13 -11.74 11.74
N PHE A 249 -0.66 -10.53 11.94
CA PHE A 249 0.10 -9.42 12.51
C PHE A 249 0.48 -9.67 13.98
N THR A 250 -0.32 -10.43 14.73
CA THR A 250 0.05 -10.87 16.09
C THR A 250 1.24 -11.83 16.06
N ILE A 251 1.24 -12.83 15.17
CA ILE A 251 2.38 -13.75 14.99
C ILE A 251 3.62 -12.97 14.55
N ALA A 252 3.45 -11.95 13.69
CA ALA A 252 4.53 -11.10 13.23
C ALA A 252 5.19 -10.32 14.39
N ILE A 253 4.39 -9.71 15.29
CA ILE A 253 4.89 -9.05 16.51
C ILE A 253 5.69 -10.03 17.38
N ILE A 254 5.12 -11.21 17.67
CA ILE A 254 5.80 -12.20 18.53
C ILE A 254 7.10 -12.66 17.86
N GLY A 255 7.06 -12.88 16.54
CA GLY A 255 8.22 -13.23 15.73
C GLY A 255 9.35 -12.19 15.85
N ASP A 256 9.02 -10.92 15.68
CA ASP A 256 9.97 -9.81 15.77
C ASP A 256 10.56 -9.65 17.16
N VAL A 257 9.72 -9.69 18.21
CA VAL A 257 10.17 -9.61 19.60
C VAL A 257 11.12 -10.76 19.93
N LEU A 258 10.82 -11.99 19.48
CA LEU A 258 11.71 -13.13 19.67
C LEU A 258 13.02 -12.98 18.89
N THR A 259 12.98 -12.43 17.67
CA THR A 259 14.19 -12.14 16.89
C THR A 259 15.05 -11.08 17.59
N LEU A 260 14.43 -10.04 18.16
CA LEU A 260 15.13 -9.01 18.95
C LEU A 260 15.79 -9.59 20.21
N ILE A 261 15.08 -10.44 20.96
CA ILE A 261 15.60 -11.06 22.19
C ILE A 261 16.71 -12.06 21.88
N LYS A 262 16.55 -12.89 20.85
CA LYS A 262 17.46 -14.01 20.56
C LYS A 262 18.56 -13.68 19.55
N GLY A 263 18.49 -12.53 18.88
CA GLY A 263 19.41 -12.12 17.81
C GLY A 263 19.36 -13.01 16.56
N LYS A 264 18.36 -13.88 16.41
CA LYS A 264 18.20 -14.80 15.27
C LYS A 264 16.74 -15.10 14.97
N ASP A 265 16.44 -15.38 13.69
CA ASP A 265 15.11 -15.75 13.21
C ASP A 265 14.54 -16.94 14.00
N SER A 266 13.34 -16.76 14.55
CA SER A 266 12.58 -17.84 15.19
C SER A 266 11.76 -18.65 14.17
N TRP A 267 11.22 -19.80 14.57
CA TRP A 267 10.31 -20.58 13.73
C TRP A 267 9.02 -19.81 13.39
N LEU A 268 8.63 -18.81 14.20
CA LEU A 268 7.49 -17.93 13.95
C LEU A 268 7.70 -17.05 12.72
N ILE A 269 8.93 -16.68 12.38
CA ILE A 269 9.22 -15.94 11.14
C ILE A 269 8.90 -16.83 9.91
N LYS A 270 9.22 -18.12 9.98
CA LYS A 270 8.85 -19.08 8.93
C LYS A 270 7.33 -19.26 8.87
N LEU A 271 6.66 -19.39 10.01
CA LEU A 271 5.20 -19.49 10.07
C LEU A 271 4.54 -18.23 9.48
N ARG A 272 4.99 -17.04 9.88
CA ARG A 272 4.55 -15.75 9.34
C ARG A 272 4.66 -15.73 7.82
N ASP A 273 5.82 -16.08 7.27
CA ASP A 273 6.02 -16.07 5.82
C ASP A 273 5.12 -17.06 5.08
N ILE A 274 4.88 -18.25 5.65
CA ILE A 274 3.93 -19.24 5.11
C ILE A 274 2.51 -18.68 5.14
N LEU A 275 2.08 -18.09 6.27
CA LEU A 275 0.76 -17.50 6.43
C LEU A 275 0.55 -16.32 5.48
N PHE A 276 1.54 -15.42 5.37
CA PHE A 276 1.53 -14.30 4.43
C PHE A 276 1.30 -14.79 3.01
N ALA A 277 2.21 -15.66 2.54
CA ALA A 277 2.26 -16.12 1.17
C ALA A 277 1.03 -16.94 0.79
N SER A 278 0.60 -17.84 1.67
CA SER A 278 -0.40 -18.86 1.34
C SER A 278 -1.81 -18.41 1.63
N LEU A 279 -2.04 -17.52 2.61
CA LEU A 279 -3.38 -17.18 3.08
C LEU A 279 -3.59 -15.66 3.14
N ALA A 280 -2.83 -14.94 3.98
CA ALA A 280 -3.14 -13.56 4.34
C ALA A 280 -3.10 -12.61 3.13
N PHE A 281 -2.09 -12.71 2.27
CA PHE A 281 -1.99 -11.89 1.07
C PHE A 281 -3.08 -12.23 0.03
N PRO A 282 -3.17 -13.47 -0.49
CA PRO A 282 -4.14 -13.79 -1.56
C PRO A 282 -5.59 -13.62 -1.13
N ILE A 283 -5.98 -14.05 0.08
CA ILE A 283 -7.36 -13.93 0.57
C ILE A 283 -7.76 -12.47 0.71
N CYS A 284 -6.88 -11.63 1.27
CA CYS A 284 -7.21 -10.24 1.54
C CYS A 284 -7.36 -9.41 0.27
N VAL A 285 -6.44 -9.59 -0.69
CA VAL A 285 -6.53 -8.95 -2.00
C VAL A 285 -7.75 -9.46 -2.76
N PHE A 286 -8.08 -10.75 -2.66
CA PHE A 286 -9.29 -11.31 -3.25
C PHE A 286 -10.58 -10.75 -2.66
N VAL A 287 -10.68 -10.64 -1.33
CA VAL A 287 -11.84 -10.04 -0.65
C VAL A 287 -12.05 -8.60 -1.13
N THR A 288 -10.97 -7.82 -1.19
CA THR A 288 -11.02 -6.42 -1.65
C THR A 288 -11.44 -6.33 -3.12
N ALA A 289 -10.76 -7.07 -4.00
CA ALA A 289 -11.02 -7.03 -5.44
C ALA A 289 -12.44 -7.49 -5.78
N THR A 290 -12.89 -8.59 -5.17
CA THR A 290 -14.23 -9.14 -5.42
C THR A 290 -15.31 -8.25 -4.84
N PHE A 291 -15.12 -7.74 -3.62
CA PHE A 291 -16.09 -6.85 -3.00
C PHE A 291 -16.32 -5.60 -3.84
N TRP A 292 -15.26 -4.84 -4.15
CA TRP A 292 -15.40 -3.60 -4.91
C TRP A 292 -15.75 -3.85 -6.36
N GLY A 293 -15.24 -4.93 -6.97
CA GLY A 293 -15.60 -5.32 -8.33
C GLY A 293 -17.11 -5.57 -8.48
N ILE A 294 -17.70 -6.37 -7.59
CA ILE A 294 -19.16 -6.61 -7.60
C ILE A 294 -19.90 -5.33 -7.21
N TYR A 295 -19.40 -4.59 -6.20
CA TYR A 295 -20.03 -3.35 -5.74
C TYR A 295 -20.17 -2.31 -6.84
N LEU A 296 -19.16 -2.19 -7.72
CA LEU A 296 -19.16 -1.26 -8.85
C LEU A 296 -20.14 -1.66 -9.97
N VAL A 297 -20.37 -2.96 -10.16
CA VAL A 297 -21.31 -3.47 -11.17
C VAL A 297 -22.74 -3.33 -10.66
N ASP A 298 -23.01 -3.92 -9.50
CA ASP A 298 -24.27 -3.78 -8.78
C ASP A 298 -24.01 -4.03 -7.29
N ARG A 299 -24.06 -2.94 -6.54
CA ARG A 299 -23.88 -2.93 -5.09
C ARG A 299 -24.80 -3.91 -4.37
N ASP A 300 -26.06 -4.05 -4.78
CA ASP A 300 -27.04 -4.85 -4.05
C ASP A 300 -26.73 -6.36 -4.13
N LEU A 301 -25.85 -6.77 -5.04
CA LEU A 301 -25.36 -8.14 -5.17
C LEU A 301 -24.37 -8.56 -4.08
N ILE A 302 -23.71 -7.62 -3.41
CA ILE A 302 -22.69 -7.90 -2.37
C ILE A 302 -22.91 -7.14 -1.06
N PHE A 303 -23.41 -5.90 -1.13
CA PHE A 303 -23.61 -5.01 0.01
C PHE A 303 -24.92 -4.22 -0.13
N PRO A 304 -26.08 -4.87 0.09
CA PRO A 304 -27.39 -4.27 -0.09
C PRO A 304 -27.57 -2.93 0.65
N LYS A 305 -28.33 -1.99 0.08
CA LYS A 305 -28.56 -0.65 0.68
C LYS A 305 -29.00 -0.68 2.15
N GLY A 306 -29.77 -1.69 2.57
CA GLY A 306 -30.16 -1.87 3.97
C GLY A 306 -28.99 -2.02 4.94
N MET A 307 -27.81 -2.41 4.45
CA MET A 307 -26.59 -2.55 5.25
C MET A 307 -25.98 -1.20 5.67
N ASP A 308 -26.30 -0.08 5.00
CA ASP A 308 -25.78 1.25 5.35
C ASP A 308 -26.18 1.67 6.77
N LYS A 309 -27.34 1.21 7.24
CA LYS A 309 -27.82 1.46 8.60
C LYS A 309 -27.04 0.68 9.66
N LEU A 310 -26.34 -0.38 9.26
CA LEU A 310 -25.65 -1.31 10.16
C LEU A 310 -24.13 -1.16 10.11
N ILE A 311 -23.58 -0.91 8.93
CA ILE A 311 -22.15 -0.83 8.67
C ILE A 311 -21.85 0.55 8.09
N PRO A 312 -21.33 1.48 8.89
CA PRO A 312 -21.00 2.81 8.40
C PRO A 312 -19.87 2.73 7.37
N PRO A 313 -19.77 3.70 6.44
CA PRO A 313 -18.80 3.68 5.35
C PRO A 313 -17.35 3.48 5.79
N TRP A 314 -16.92 4.12 6.88
CA TRP A 314 -15.56 3.96 7.40
C TRP A 314 -15.25 2.51 7.79
N LEU A 315 -16.21 1.81 8.40
CA LEU A 315 -16.05 0.41 8.80
C LEU A 315 -16.08 -0.49 7.57
N ASN A 316 -16.90 -0.17 6.57
CA ASN A 316 -16.89 -0.87 5.29
C ASN A 316 -15.52 -0.78 4.60
N HIS A 317 -14.88 0.39 4.61
CA HIS A 317 -13.52 0.57 4.09
C HIS A 317 -12.46 -0.14 4.93
N LEU A 318 -12.60 -0.21 6.25
CA LEU A 318 -11.71 -1.02 7.09
C LEU A 318 -11.78 -2.52 6.71
N LEU A 319 -13.00 -3.01 6.48
CA LEU A 319 -13.27 -4.40 6.14
C LEU A 319 -12.80 -4.79 4.73
N HIS A 320 -12.90 -3.88 3.75
CA HIS A 320 -12.74 -4.21 2.33
C HIS A 320 -11.71 -3.37 1.56
N THR A 321 -11.08 -2.36 2.15
CA THR A 321 -10.03 -1.54 1.48
C THR A 321 -8.73 -1.55 2.28
N TRP A 322 -8.79 -1.08 3.53
CA TRP A 322 -7.60 -0.92 4.37
C TRP A 322 -6.96 -2.26 4.71
N CYS A 323 -7.73 -3.35 4.73
CA CYS A 323 -7.19 -4.70 4.87
C CYS A 323 -6.18 -5.03 3.75
N ALA A 324 -6.52 -4.76 2.49
CA ALA A 324 -5.61 -4.98 1.36
C ALA A 324 -4.45 -3.99 1.36
N VAL A 325 -4.70 -2.72 1.69
CA VAL A 325 -3.62 -1.71 1.77
C VAL A 325 -2.58 -2.14 2.80
N ALA A 326 -3.00 -2.58 3.99
CA ALA A 326 -2.11 -3.04 5.05
C ALA A 326 -1.25 -4.24 4.60
N ILE A 327 -1.86 -5.30 4.02
CA ILE A 327 -1.12 -6.50 3.62
C ILE A 327 -0.25 -6.26 2.36
N ILE A 328 -0.64 -5.32 1.50
CA ILE A 328 0.18 -4.91 0.35
C ILE A 328 1.41 -4.13 0.81
N MET A 329 1.25 -3.23 1.79
CA MET A 329 2.37 -2.52 2.42
C MET A 329 3.30 -3.49 3.13
N GLU A 330 2.77 -4.44 3.89
CA GLU A 330 3.54 -5.53 4.50
C GLU A 330 4.43 -6.23 3.46
N GLY A 331 3.83 -6.72 2.36
CA GLY A 331 4.61 -7.37 1.29
C GLY A 331 5.55 -6.46 0.51
N ALA A 332 5.42 -5.14 0.65
CA ALA A 332 6.32 -4.16 0.05
C ALA A 332 7.52 -3.83 0.97
N PHE A 333 7.33 -3.87 2.29
CA PHE A 333 8.36 -3.56 3.27
C PHE A 333 9.08 -4.81 3.81
N VAL A 334 8.44 -5.97 3.74
CA VAL A 334 8.93 -7.23 4.32
C VAL A 334 9.20 -8.25 3.23
N LYS A 335 10.44 -8.76 3.21
CA LYS A 335 10.83 -9.85 2.33
C LYS A 335 10.35 -11.18 2.90
N HIS A 336 9.21 -11.66 2.40
CA HIS A 336 8.68 -12.98 2.77
C HIS A 336 9.33 -14.12 1.99
N ARG A 337 9.68 -15.21 2.69
CA ARG A 337 10.16 -16.45 2.07
C ARG A 337 8.96 -17.33 1.68
N TYR A 338 8.60 -17.28 0.40
CA TYR A 338 7.51 -18.11 -0.13
C TYR A 338 7.84 -19.60 0.00
N PRO A 339 6.89 -20.44 0.45
CA PRO A 339 7.07 -21.88 0.47
C PRO A 339 7.14 -22.46 -0.95
N ARG A 340 7.44 -23.76 -1.06
CA ARG A 340 7.29 -24.48 -2.33
C ARG A 340 5.86 -24.32 -2.83
N ASN A 341 5.68 -24.13 -4.14
CA ASN A 341 4.38 -23.80 -4.74
C ASN A 341 3.28 -24.78 -4.32
N HIS A 342 3.55 -26.09 -4.32
CA HIS A 342 2.57 -27.10 -3.92
C HIS A 342 2.14 -26.99 -2.46
N VAL A 343 3.02 -26.53 -1.56
CA VAL A 343 2.67 -26.30 -0.15
C VAL A 343 1.79 -25.06 -0.02
N GLY A 344 2.23 -23.94 -0.62
CA GLY A 344 1.49 -22.67 -0.51
C GLY A 344 0.12 -22.74 -1.19
N LEU A 345 0.08 -23.27 -2.42
CA LEU A 345 -1.18 -23.48 -3.15
C LEU A 345 -2.03 -24.57 -2.50
N GLY A 346 -1.43 -25.61 -1.91
CA GLY A 346 -2.16 -26.65 -1.18
C GLY A 346 -2.88 -26.07 0.04
N LEU A 347 -2.20 -25.23 0.84
CA LEU A 347 -2.82 -24.54 1.98
C LEU A 347 -3.94 -23.59 1.54
N LEU A 348 -3.70 -22.81 0.48
CA LEU A 348 -4.71 -21.91 -0.09
C LEU A 348 -5.94 -22.68 -0.58
N LEU A 349 -5.73 -23.77 -1.33
CA LEU A 349 -6.79 -24.63 -1.84
C LEU A 349 -7.59 -25.25 -0.69
N SER A 350 -6.92 -25.80 0.33
CA SER A 350 -7.57 -26.37 1.51
C SER A 350 -8.46 -25.34 2.22
N PHE A 351 -7.98 -24.11 2.41
CA PHE A 351 -8.80 -23.03 2.98
C PHE A 351 -10.01 -22.72 2.08
N CYS A 352 -9.81 -22.59 0.77
CA CYS A 352 -10.89 -22.31 -0.18
C CYS A 352 -11.96 -23.40 -0.16
N LEU A 353 -11.57 -24.67 -0.20
CA LEU A 353 -12.49 -25.80 -0.14
C LEU A 353 -13.24 -25.85 1.19
N ALA A 354 -12.55 -25.65 2.32
CA ALA A 354 -13.20 -25.59 3.63
C ALA A 354 -14.24 -24.46 3.70
N TYR A 355 -13.91 -23.28 3.17
CA TYR A 355 -14.84 -22.16 3.10
C TYR A 355 -16.03 -22.42 2.18
N LEU A 356 -15.80 -23.02 1.00
CA LEU A 356 -16.87 -23.39 0.06
C LEU A 356 -17.82 -24.43 0.65
N LEU A 357 -17.27 -25.45 1.32
CA LEU A 357 -18.05 -26.45 2.06
C LEU A 357 -18.89 -25.77 3.14
N TRP A 358 -18.29 -24.84 3.90
CA TRP A 358 -18.98 -24.11 4.95
C TRP A 358 -20.14 -23.26 4.43
N ILE A 359 -19.93 -22.43 3.40
CA ILE A 359 -21.02 -21.58 2.88
C ILE A 359 -22.11 -22.40 2.18
N THR A 360 -21.76 -23.54 1.57
CA THR A 360 -22.73 -24.46 0.96
C THR A 360 -23.57 -25.13 2.04
N TRP A 361 -22.93 -25.56 3.13
CA TRP A 361 -23.63 -26.11 4.29
C TRP A 361 -24.56 -25.07 4.94
N VAL A 362 -24.08 -23.83 5.13
CA VAL A 362 -24.92 -22.72 5.62
C VAL A 362 -26.11 -22.49 4.69
N ALA A 363 -25.90 -22.50 3.36
CA ALA A 363 -26.98 -22.34 2.39
C ALA A 363 -27.99 -23.50 2.44
N HIS A 364 -27.53 -24.73 2.64
CA HIS A 364 -28.38 -25.90 2.81
C HIS A 364 -29.26 -25.81 4.06
N VAL A 365 -28.65 -25.50 5.22
CA VAL A 365 -29.38 -25.43 6.51
C VAL A 365 -30.31 -24.21 6.59
N SER A 366 -29.88 -23.05 6.09
CA SER A 366 -30.66 -21.81 6.16
C SER A 366 -31.62 -21.59 4.99
N GLY A 367 -31.57 -22.45 3.96
CA GLY A 367 -32.32 -22.29 2.72
C GLY A 367 -31.91 -21.06 1.89
N TYR A 368 -30.78 -20.42 2.22
CA TYR A 368 -30.40 -19.14 1.62
C TYR A 368 -28.88 -18.97 1.51
N TRP A 369 -28.40 -18.61 0.32
CA TRP A 369 -26.98 -18.31 0.14
C TRP A 369 -26.56 -17.07 0.92
N VAL A 370 -25.36 -17.10 1.48
CA VAL A 370 -24.78 -15.99 2.26
C VAL A 370 -24.73 -14.70 1.43
N TYR A 371 -24.32 -14.82 0.17
CA TYR A 371 -24.12 -13.71 -0.75
C TYR A 371 -25.29 -13.57 -1.75
N PRO A 372 -25.87 -12.36 -1.93
CA PRO A 372 -26.97 -12.15 -2.86
C PRO A 372 -26.66 -12.57 -4.30
N PHE A 373 -25.44 -12.29 -4.80
CA PHE A 373 -25.02 -12.70 -6.15
C PHE A 373 -25.09 -14.22 -6.38
N LEU A 374 -24.85 -15.05 -5.36
CA LEU A 374 -24.98 -16.50 -5.49
C LEU A 374 -26.44 -16.93 -5.64
N ARG A 375 -27.40 -16.15 -5.15
CA ARG A 375 -28.82 -16.51 -5.19
C ARG A 375 -29.38 -16.40 -6.60
N VAL A 376 -29.00 -15.33 -7.30
CA VAL A 376 -29.46 -15.06 -8.66
C VAL A 376 -28.77 -15.93 -9.72
N MET A 377 -27.64 -16.54 -9.38
CA MET A 377 -26.94 -17.50 -10.24
C MET A 377 -27.66 -18.86 -10.29
N SER A 378 -27.71 -19.47 -11.47
CA SER A 378 -28.07 -20.89 -11.61
C SER A 378 -27.01 -21.79 -10.96
N PHE A 379 -27.33 -23.07 -10.75
CA PHE A 379 -26.37 -24.03 -10.16
C PHE A 379 -25.07 -24.13 -10.97
N SER A 380 -25.15 -24.22 -12.30
CA SER A 380 -23.98 -24.27 -13.18
C SER A 380 -23.15 -22.97 -13.11
N ALA A 381 -23.80 -21.81 -13.06
CA ALA A 381 -23.13 -20.52 -12.91
C ALA A 381 -22.38 -20.40 -11.56
N ARG A 382 -22.94 -20.95 -10.46
CA ARG A 382 -22.25 -21.00 -9.16
C ARG A 382 -20.98 -21.84 -9.21
N ILE A 383 -21.04 -23.03 -9.82
CA ILE A 383 -19.86 -23.89 -9.99
C ILE A 383 -18.79 -23.16 -10.80
N ALA A 384 -19.17 -22.56 -11.94
CA ALA A 384 -18.25 -21.80 -12.78
C ALA A 384 -17.62 -20.63 -12.00
N PHE A 385 -18.41 -19.90 -11.21
CA PHE A 385 -17.92 -18.82 -10.35
C PHE A 385 -16.91 -19.31 -9.31
N PHE A 386 -17.18 -20.43 -8.63
CA PHE A 386 -16.26 -20.98 -7.62
C PHE A 386 -14.94 -21.44 -8.23
N VAL A 387 -14.98 -22.10 -9.40
CA VAL A 387 -13.78 -22.50 -10.14
C VAL A 387 -12.98 -21.27 -10.57
N PHE A 388 -13.65 -20.25 -11.13
CA PHE A 388 -13.02 -19.00 -11.51
C PHE A 388 -12.36 -18.28 -10.31
N ALA A 389 -13.08 -18.18 -9.18
CA ALA A 389 -12.54 -17.61 -7.94
C ALA A 389 -11.29 -18.36 -7.46
N GLY A 390 -11.26 -19.69 -7.59
CA GLY A 390 -10.07 -20.51 -7.30
C GLY A 390 -8.87 -20.13 -8.16
N PHE A 391 -9.07 -19.93 -9.47
CA PHE A 391 -8.01 -19.45 -10.36
C PHE A 391 -7.52 -18.04 -10.01
N VAL A 392 -8.44 -17.12 -9.67
CA VAL A 392 -8.08 -15.76 -9.23
C VAL A 392 -7.28 -15.79 -7.93
N MET A 393 -7.63 -16.66 -6.98
CA MET A 393 -6.89 -16.86 -5.74
C MET A 393 -5.47 -17.37 -6.00
N ALA A 394 -5.32 -18.37 -6.88
CA ALA A 394 -4.01 -18.86 -7.30
C ALA A 394 -3.20 -17.78 -8.03
N PHE A 395 -3.85 -16.96 -8.87
CA PHE A 395 -3.23 -15.81 -9.51
C PHE A 395 -2.68 -14.82 -8.46
N PHE A 396 -3.44 -14.48 -7.42
CA PHE A 396 -2.94 -13.57 -6.37
C PHE A 396 -1.78 -14.16 -5.56
N TYR A 397 -1.75 -15.48 -5.34
CA TYR A 397 -0.58 -16.16 -4.77
C TYR A 397 0.67 -15.92 -5.62
N PHE A 398 0.57 -16.14 -6.93
CA PHE A 398 1.70 -15.92 -7.85
C PHE A 398 2.06 -14.44 -8.00
N LEU A 399 1.07 -13.55 -7.98
CA LEU A 399 1.28 -12.11 -8.01
C LEU A 399 2.09 -11.65 -6.79
N GLY A 400 1.73 -12.11 -5.59
CA GLY A 400 2.48 -11.86 -4.37
C GLY A 400 3.93 -12.35 -4.49
N LYS A 401 4.12 -13.57 -4.97
CA LYS A 401 5.45 -14.17 -5.18
C LYS A 401 6.30 -13.37 -6.17
N TRP A 402 5.68 -12.95 -7.28
CA TRP A 402 6.32 -12.13 -8.30
C TRP A 402 6.71 -10.77 -7.74
N LYS A 403 5.82 -10.09 -7.01
CA LYS A 403 6.09 -8.81 -6.34
C LYS A 403 7.28 -8.92 -5.39
N THR A 404 7.32 -9.94 -4.54
CA THR A 404 8.45 -10.14 -3.61
C THR A 404 9.77 -10.31 -4.36
N ARG A 405 9.80 -11.06 -5.46
CA ARG A 405 11.00 -11.20 -6.31
C ARG A 405 11.37 -9.90 -7.02
N PHE A 406 10.37 -9.15 -7.48
CA PHE A 406 10.58 -7.88 -8.16
C PHE A 406 11.20 -6.84 -7.23
N ILE A 407 10.70 -6.74 -5.99
CA ILE A 407 11.16 -5.78 -4.98
C ILE A 407 12.53 -6.19 -4.40
N PHE A 408 12.68 -7.47 -4.03
CA PHE A 408 13.84 -7.94 -3.24
C PHE A 408 14.84 -8.83 -4.00
N GLY A 409 14.62 -9.10 -5.30
CA GLY A 409 15.44 -10.03 -6.08
C GLY A 409 16.90 -9.59 -6.27
N GLY A 410 17.18 -8.28 -6.25
CA GLY A 410 18.55 -7.76 -6.30
C GLY A 410 19.38 -8.10 -5.05
N GLU A 411 18.74 -8.25 -3.89
CA GLU A 411 19.41 -8.69 -2.66
C GLU A 411 19.74 -10.18 -2.69
N GLU A 412 18.85 -11.00 -3.27
CA GLU A 412 19.06 -12.45 -3.41
C GLU A 412 20.27 -12.76 -4.30
N GLN A 413 20.50 -11.98 -5.36
CA GLN A 413 21.69 -12.11 -6.20
C GLN A 413 22.97 -11.74 -5.43
N LYS A 414 22.94 -10.67 -4.61
CA LYS A 414 24.09 -10.27 -3.78
C LYS A 414 24.43 -11.30 -2.71
N GLU A 415 23.44 -11.78 -1.95
CA GLU A 415 23.64 -12.84 -0.95
C GLU A 415 24.21 -14.13 -1.58
N ASN A 416 23.73 -14.51 -2.76
CA ASN A 416 24.22 -15.70 -3.45
C ASN A 416 25.66 -15.54 -3.97
N LEU A 417 26.04 -14.35 -4.43
CA LEU A 417 27.42 -14.02 -4.81
C LEU A 417 28.36 -14.05 -3.59
N GLU A 418 27.95 -13.46 -2.47
CA GLU A 418 28.71 -13.47 -1.21
C GLU A 418 28.91 -14.90 -0.68
N ARG A 419 27.87 -15.74 -0.72
CA ARG A 419 27.98 -17.17 -0.33
C ARG A 419 28.88 -17.97 -1.28
N LYS A 420 28.85 -17.70 -2.58
CA LYS A 420 29.77 -18.35 -3.54
C LYS A 420 31.21 -17.94 -3.27
N ASN A 421 31.45 -16.65 -3.02
CA ASN A 421 32.77 -16.11 -2.72
C ASN A 421 33.33 -16.67 -1.41
N SER A 422 32.50 -16.77 -0.35
CA SER A 422 32.93 -17.35 0.93
C SER A 422 33.26 -18.85 0.82
N LYS A 423 32.45 -19.63 0.09
CA LYS A 423 32.74 -21.05 -0.20
C LYS A 423 34.02 -21.22 -1.01
N SER A 424 34.27 -20.36 -2.01
CA SER A 424 35.52 -20.40 -2.78
C SER A 424 36.74 -20.04 -1.92
N GLY A 425 36.60 -19.07 -1.01
CA GLY A 425 37.66 -18.66 -0.09
C GLY A 425 37.99 -19.74 0.94
N ALA A 426 36.98 -20.43 1.48
CA ALA A 426 37.16 -21.56 2.37
C ALA A 426 37.87 -22.74 1.66
N LYS A 427 37.46 -23.06 0.42
CA LYS A 427 38.09 -24.12 -0.38
C LYS A 427 39.55 -23.80 -0.70
N ARG A 428 39.87 -22.54 -1.01
CA ARG A 428 41.23 -22.07 -1.31
C ARG A 428 42.15 -22.03 -0.08
N LYS A 429 41.59 -21.85 1.12
CA LYS A 429 42.33 -21.97 2.39
C LYS A 429 42.63 -23.43 2.75
N ALA A 430 41.68 -24.34 2.54
CA ALA A 430 41.89 -25.77 2.76
C ALA A 430 43.00 -26.33 1.85
N MET A 431 42.99 -25.93 0.58
CA MET A 431 43.98 -26.36 -0.43
C MET A 431 45.40 -25.77 -0.25
N LYS A 432 45.59 -24.82 0.67
CA LYS A 432 46.90 -24.26 1.05
C LYS A 432 47.43 -24.82 2.37
N ALA A 433 46.61 -25.60 3.07
CA ALA A 433 46.93 -26.22 4.35
C ALA A 433 47.32 -27.70 4.19
N GLU A 434 47.06 -28.30 3.03
CA GLU A 434 47.78 -29.45 2.45
C GLU A 434 49.02 -28.96 1.71
#